data_AF-A6ZPD2-F1
#
_entry.id   AF-A6ZPD2-F1
#
_cell.length_a   1.000
_cell.length_b   1.000
_cell.length_c   1.000
_cell.angle_alpha   90.00
_cell.angle_beta   90.00
_cell.angle_gamma   90.00
#
_symmetry.space_group_name_H-M   'P 1'
#
loop_
_entity.id
_entity.type
_entity.pdbx_description
1 polymer ?
#
loop_
_entity_poly.entity_id
_entity_poly.type
_entity_poly.pdbx_seq_one_letter_code
_entity_poly.pdbx_strand_id
1 'polypeptide(L)'
;MLLFPGLKPALNASTVIVNPVRAVFPGLVLSTKRSFYSINRLNAENKINDIANTSKEASSSVQMFKPPEFSQFKDSYQKDYERIAKYTLIPLTMVPFYASFTGGVMNPLLDASLSSIFLIYLQYGFTSCIIDYIPKEKYPRWHKLALYCLYGGSMLSLYGIYELETKNNGFVDLVKKLWNENDDHLYIFGRN
;
A
#
# COMPACT_ATOMS: atom_id res chain seq x y z
N MET A 1 24.83 -44.00 -31.96
CA MET A 1 25.42 -43.87 -30.62
C MET A 1 24.45 -43.04 -29.78
N LEU A 2 23.59 -43.75 -29.01
CA LEU A 2 22.78 -43.34 -27.84
C LEU A 2 22.05 -41.98 -27.91
N LEU A 3 20.74 -41.81 -28.19
CA LEU A 3 19.50 -42.51 -27.78
C LEU A 3 19.23 -42.42 -26.27
N PHE A 4 18.31 -41.53 -25.83
CA PHE A 4 17.18 -41.83 -24.94
C PHE A 4 16.14 -40.67 -24.92
N PRO A 5 14.83 -40.97 -25.09
CA PRO A 5 13.71 -40.03 -25.09
C PRO A 5 12.91 -40.04 -23.76
N GLY A 6 12.07 -39.01 -23.58
CA GLY A 6 10.71 -39.11 -23.01
C GLY A 6 10.52 -39.55 -21.55
N LEU A 7 10.02 -38.62 -20.71
CA LEU A 7 9.04 -38.96 -19.67
C LEU A 7 8.20 -37.71 -19.31
N LYS A 8 6.92 -37.69 -19.75
CA LYS A 8 5.85 -37.04 -18.98
C LYS A 8 5.26 -38.11 -18.06
N PRO A 9 4.82 -37.72 -16.85
CA PRO A 9 3.45 -38.06 -16.52
C PRO A 9 2.69 -36.88 -15.91
N ALA A 10 1.41 -36.82 -16.28
CA ALA A 10 0.38 -36.11 -15.57
C ALA A 10 0.25 -36.64 -14.13
N LEU A 11 -0.18 -35.79 -13.19
CA LEU A 11 -1.36 -36.06 -12.35
C LEU A 11 -1.68 -34.82 -11.50
N ASN A 12 -2.87 -34.32 -11.77
CA ASN A 12 -3.72 -33.54 -10.89
C ASN A 12 -3.82 -34.19 -9.49
N ALA A 13 -3.51 -33.45 -8.43
CA ALA A 13 -3.94 -33.78 -7.07
C ALA A 13 -3.95 -32.51 -6.20
N SER A 14 -5.16 -32.07 -5.85
CA SER A 14 -5.45 -31.10 -4.80
C SER A 14 -4.93 -31.56 -3.44
N THR A 15 -4.14 -30.75 -2.74
CA THR A 15 -3.98 -30.75 -1.26
C THR A 15 -3.55 -29.34 -0.84
N VAL A 16 -4.46 -28.43 -0.52
CA VAL A 16 -4.98 -28.19 0.84
C VAL A 16 -3.89 -28.30 1.93
N ILE A 17 -3.33 -27.13 2.27
CA ILE A 17 -3.04 -26.59 3.61
C ILE A 17 -2.56 -27.60 4.67
N VAL A 18 -1.27 -27.51 5.08
CA VAL A 18 -0.88 -27.70 6.49
C VAL A 18 0.29 -26.77 6.87
N ASN A 19 -0.04 -25.77 7.68
CA ASN A 19 0.68 -25.03 8.72
C ASN A 19 2.22 -24.86 8.72
N PRO A 20 2.72 -23.62 8.95
CA PRO A 20 4.08 -23.38 9.40
C PRO A 20 4.21 -23.60 10.92
N VAL A 21 5.46 -23.63 11.39
CA VAL A 21 5.93 -23.61 12.79
C VAL A 21 6.26 -24.98 13.39
N ARG A 22 7.48 -25.44 13.08
CA ARG A 22 8.24 -26.42 13.88
C ARG A 22 9.50 -25.72 14.39
N ALA A 23 9.37 -24.98 15.49
CA ALA A 23 10.49 -24.48 16.28
C ALA A 23 10.48 -25.18 17.64
N VAL A 24 11.65 -25.68 18.02
CA VAL A 24 11.93 -26.67 19.05
C VAL A 24 11.98 -26.03 20.44
N PHE A 25 11.22 -26.56 21.40
CA PHE A 25 11.54 -26.52 22.84
C PHE A 25 10.96 -27.78 23.53
N PRO A 26 11.77 -28.55 24.27
CA PRO A 26 11.32 -29.79 24.91
C PRO A 26 10.72 -29.51 26.30
N GLY A 27 9.64 -30.21 26.62
CA GLY A 27 9.09 -30.28 27.98
C GLY A 27 7.94 -29.32 28.25
N LEU A 28 6.72 -29.77 27.92
CA LEU A 28 5.44 -29.52 28.62
C LEU A 28 4.34 -30.13 27.73
N VAL A 29 3.89 -31.34 28.05
CA VAL A 29 2.76 -31.97 27.36
C VAL A 29 1.47 -31.33 27.89
N LEU A 30 1.00 -30.28 27.21
CA LEU A 30 -0.33 -29.72 27.46
C LEU A 30 -1.34 -30.42 26.53
N SER A 31 -2.14 -31.32 27.10
CA SER A 31 -3.31 -31.91 26.45
C SER A 31 -4.31 -30.80 26.08
N THR A 32 -4.20 -30.26 24.88
CA THR A 32 -5.12 -29.24 24.36
C THR A 32 -6.18 -29.92 23.51
N LYS A 33 -7.13 -30.59 24.18
CA LYS A 33 -8.41 -30.95 23.58
C LYS A 33 -9.33 -29.71 23.61
N ARG A 34 -8.89 -28.59 23.01
CA ARG A 34 -9.73 -27.38 22.89
C ARG A 34 -10.73 -27.58 21.75
N SER A 35 -11.91 -28.04 22.16
CA SER A 35 -13.22 -27.93 21.53
C SER A 35 -13.31 -26.89 20.40
N PHE A 36 -13.37 -27.37 19.15
CA PHE A 36 -13.60 -26.57 17.93
C PHE A 36 -15.05 -26.09 17.76
N TYR A 37 -15.92 -26.29 18.76
CA TYR A 37 -17.32 -25.87 18.68
C TYR A 37 -17.51 -24.34 18.85
N SER A 38 -16.52 -23.61 19.37
CA SER A 38 -16.63 -22.16 19.59
C SER A 38 -16.47 -21.33 18.30
N ILE A 39 -15.53 -21.69 17.41
CA ILE A 39 -15.25 -20.92 16.17
C ILE A 39 -16.49 -20.89 15.26
N ASN A 40 -17.17 -22.03 15.09
CA ASN A 40 -18.37 -22.10 14.25
C ASN A 40 -19.54 -21.31 14.86
N ARG A 41 -19.64 -21.27 16.19
CA ARG A 41 -20.68 -20.50 16.89
C ARG A 41 -20.45 -19.00 16.74
N LEU A 42 -19.22 -18.52 16.91
CA LEU A 42 -18.86 -17.11 16.70
C LEU A 42 -19.12 -16.68 15.25
N ASN A 43 -18.84 -17.56 14.27
CA ASN A 43 -19.12 -17.28 12.87
C ASN A 43 -20.63 -17.26 12.55
N ALA A 44 -21.42 -18.11 13.20
CA ALA A 44 -22.87 -18.10 13.08
C ALA A 44 -23.52 -16.87 13.75
N GLU A 45 -23.03 -16.47 14.93
CA GLU A 45 -23.47 -15.27 15.63
C GLU A 45 -23.14 -14.00 14.82
N ASN A 46 -21.94 -13.91 14.23
CA ASN A 46 -21.59 -12.82 13.30
C ASN A 46 -22.53 -12.78 12.08
N LYS A 47 -22.79 -13.93 11.46
CA LYS A 47 -23.71 -14.01 10.31
C LYS A 47 -25.14 -13.60 10.66
N ILE A 48 -25.64 -13.94 11.86
CA ILE A 48 -26.98 -13.53 12.33
C ILE A 48 -27.02 -12.02 12.59
N ASN A 49 -25.97 -11.47 13.19
CA ASN A 49 -25.83 -10.03 13.42
C ASN A 49 -25.80 -9.25 12.09
N ASP A 50 -25.09 -9.75 11.08
CA ASP A 50 -25.03 -9.13 9.74
C ASP A 50 -26.39 -9.12 9.04
N ILE A 51 -27.18 -10.20 9.16
CA ILE A 51 -28.54 -10.29 8.62
C ILE A 51 -29.49 -9.33 9.37
N ALA A 52 -29.33 -9.20 10.69
CA ALA A 52 -30.11 -8.29 11.51
C ALA A 52 -29.75 -6.81 11.26
N ASN A 53 -28.49 -6.51 10.92
CA ASN A 53 -28.05 -5.18 10.52
C ASN A 53 -28.52 -4.83 9.10
N THR A 54 -28.47 -5.79 8.18
CA THR A 54 -28.98 -5.66 6.81
C THR A 54 -30.49 -5.39 6.78
N SER A 55 -31.27 -6.04 7.66
CA SER A 55 -32.72 -5.81 7.73
C SER A 55 -33.09 -4.49 8.39
N LYS A 56 -32.26 -3.96 9.29
CA LYS A 56 -32.42 -2.61 9.86
C LYS A 56 -32.04 -1.52 8.85
N GLU A 57 -31.02 -1.75 8.03
CA GLU A 57 -30.57 -0.83 6.97
C GLU A 57 -31.57 -0.79 5.78
N ALA A 58 -32.37 -1.85 5.58
CA ALA A 58 -33.43 -1.89 4.58
C ALA A 58 -34.70 -1.09 4.95
N SER A 59 -34.91 -0.76 6.24
CA SER A 59 -36.11 -0.04 6.70
C SER A 59 -35.89 1.48 6.88
N SER A 60 -34.64 1.95 6.79
CA SER A 60 -34.31 3.39 6.76
C SER A 60 -33.80 3.77 5.36
N SER A 61 -34.71 4.20 4.49
CA SER A 61 -34.42 4.61 3.10
C SER A 61 -33.61 5.92 2.95
N VAL A 62 -32.79 6.26 3.94
CA VAL A 62 -31.74 7.27 3.81
C VAL A 62 -30.43 6.51 3.59
N GLN A 63 -30.07 6.29 2.33
CA GLN A 63 -28.78 5.67 2.03
C GLN A 63 -27.66 6.60 2.51
N MET A 64 -26.85 6.13 3.46
CA MET A 64 -25.66 6.84 3.88
C MET A 64 -24.71 6.97 2.68
N PHE A 65 -24.27 8.20 2.40
CA PHE A 65 -23.33 8.47 1.31
C PHE A 65 -22.08 7.61 1.50
N LYS A 66 -21.84 6.71 0.55
CA LYS A 66 -20.60 5.94 0.47
C LYS A 66 -19.58 6.79 -0.29
N PRO A 67 -18.34 6.89 0.17
CA PRO A 67 -17.30 7.59 -0.57
C PRO A 67 -17.15 6.96 -1.96
N PRO A 68 -16.81 7.76 -2.99
CA PRO A 68 -16.65 7.24 -4.35
C PRO A 68 -15.61 6.12 -4.38
N GLU A 69 -15.97 5.01 -5.01
CA GLU A 69 -15.12 3.83 -5.14
C GLU A 69 -14.22 3.99 -6.37
N PHE A 70 -12.91 3.82 -6.19
CA PHE A 70 -11.96 3.84 -7.29
C PHE A 70 -11.99 2.51 -8.06
N SER A 71 -11.64 2.56 -9.35
CA SER A 71 -11.49 1.33 -10.14
C SER A 71 -10.31 0.51 -9.59
N GLN A 72 -10.59 -0.75 -9.28
CA GLN A 72 -9.64 -1.69 -8.68
C GLN A 72 -9.32 -2.83 -9.66
N PHE A 73 -8.10 -3.38 -9.56
CA PHE A 73 -7.81 -4.64 -10.22
C PHE A 73 -8.75 -5.73 -9.69
N LYS A 74 -9.50 -6.36 -10.59
CA LYS A 74 -10.56 -7.33 -10.26
C LYS A 74 -10.07 -8.56 -9.46
N ASP A 75 -8.77 -8.79 -9.44
CA ASP A 75 -8.12 -9.97 -8.84
C ASP A 75 -7.07 -9.60 -7.77
N SER A 76 -7.07 -8.36 -7.26
CA SER A 76 -6.08 -7.90 -6.28
C SER A 76 -6.73 -7.17 -5.10
N TYR A 77 -6.17 -7.35 -3.91
CA TYR A 77 -6.54 -6.62 -2.68
C TYR A 77 -6.04 -5.16 -2.66
N GLN A 78 -5.94 -4.51 -3.83
CA GLN A 78 -5.38 -3.17 -3.99
C GLN A 78 -6.08 -2.14 -3.11
N LYS A 79 -7.42 -2.22 -3.00
CA LYS A 79 -8.23 -1.32 -2.19
C LYS A 79 -7.87 -1.35 -0.71
N ASP A 80 -7.57 -2.54 -0.16
CA ASP A 80 -7.22 -2.68 1.24
C ASP A 80 -5.81 -2.15 1.51
N TYR A 81 -4.86 -2.40 0.62
CA TYR A 81 -3.51 -1.82 0.71
C TYR A 81 -3.53 -0.30 0.59
N GLU A 82 -4.35 0.25 -0.31
CA GLU A 82 -4.52 1.69 -0.45
C GLU A 82 -5.09 2.31 0.83
N ARG A 83 -6.08 1.67 1.46
CA ARG A 83 -6.64 2.13 2.75
C ARG A 83 -5.61 2.10 3.86
N ILE A 84 -4.82 1.03 3.96
CA ILE A 84 -3.74 0.93 4.95
C ILE A 84 -2.73 2.06 4.73
N ALA A 85 -2.28 2.27 3.49
CA ALA A 85 -1.34 3.34 3.16
C ALA A 85 -1.94 4.74 3.48
N LYS A 86 -3.21 4.99 3.15
CA LYS A 86 -3.89 6.25 3.49
C LYS A 86 -3.92 6.49 4.99
N TYR A 87 -4.35 5.50 5.76
CA TYR A 87 -4.51 5.66 7.21
C TYR A 87 -3.19 5.81 7.96
N THR A 88 -2.10 5.18 7.48
CA THR A 88 -0.77 5.38 8.07
C THR A 88 -0.16 6.71 7.66
N LEU A 89 -0.42 7.17 6.44
CA LEU A 89 0.15 8.41 5.89
C LEU A 89 -0.43 9.67 6.56
N ILE A 90 -1.71 9.68 6.92
CA ILE A 90 -2.34 10.81 7.63
C ILE A 90 -1.56 11.23 8.89
N PRO A 91 -1.36 10.37 9.91
CA PRO A 91 -0.60 10.75 11.09
C PRO A 91 0.89 10.96 10.78
N LEU A 92 1.46 10.25 9.80
CA LEU A 92 2.87 10.37 9.44
C LEU A 92 3.19 11.76 8.86
N THR A 93 2.28 12.35 8.07
CA THR A 93 2.44 13.70 7.54
C THR A 93 2.40 14.78 8.62
N MET A 94 1.75 14.55 9.76
CA MET A 94 1.75 15.50 10.87
C MET A 94 3.12 15.63 11.55
N VAL A 95 3.95 14.59 11.51
CA VAL A 95 5.28 14.58 12.11
C VAL A 95 6.20 15.69 11.57
N PRO A 96 6.44 15.81 10.24
CA PRO A 96 7.27 16.90 9.70
C PRO A 96 6.67 18.29 9.93
N PHE A 97 5.34 18.43 9.91
CA PHE A 97 4.70 19.72 10.20
C PHE A 97 4.95 20.17 11.65
N TYR A 98 4.78 19.26 12.61
CA TYR A 98 5.08 19.53 14.01
C TYR A 98 6.58 19.81 14.25
N ALA A 99 7.47 19.03 13.63
CA ALA A 99 8.91 19.26 13.71
C ALA A 99 9.31 20.61 13.10
N SER A 100 8.71 20.99 11.97
CA SER A 100 8.98 22.29 11.35
C SER A 100 8.47 23.47 12.18
N PHE A 101 7.31 23.33 12.83
CA PHE A 101 6.74 24.37 13.69
C PHE A 101 7.60 24.63 14.95
N THR A 102 8.20 23.58 15.51
CA THR A 102 9.07 23.68 16.69
C THR A 102 10.53 24.05 16.36
N GLY A 103 10.88 24.15 15.07
CA GLY A 103 12.26 24.38 14.62
C GLY A 103 13.20 23.17 14.80
N GLY A 104 12.63 21.97 14.97
CA GLY A 104 13.39 20.74 15.17
C GLY A 104 14.05 20.21 13.90
N VAL A 105 15.21 19.58 14.05
CA VAL A 105 15.87 18.80 13.00
C VAL A 105 15.16 17.45 12.86
N MET A 106 14.83 17.06 11.63
CA MET A 106 14.13 15.81 11.38
C MET A 106 15.09 14.64 11.20
N ASN A 107 14.72 13.46 11.71
CA ASN A 107 15.52 12.25 11.51
C ASN A 107 15.41 11.75 10.06
N PRO A 108 16.54 11.48 9.37
CA PRO A 108 16.54 11.00 7.98
C PRO A 108 15.74 9.71 7.77
N LEU A 109 15.76 8.78 8.74
CA LEU A 109 14.98 7.54 8.63
C LEU A 109 13.47 7.79 8.60
N LEU A 110 12.98 8.80 9.34
CA LEU A 110 11.57 9.15 9.33
C LEU A 110 11.18 9.80 8.01
N ASP A 111 12.02 10.68 7.47
CA ASP A 111 11.81 11.32 6.18
C ASP A 111 11.80 10.30 5.02
N ALA A 112 12.76 9.37 5.03
CA ALA A 112 12.81 8.23 4.10
C ALA A 112 11.56 7.35 4.18
N SER A 113 11.06 7.08 5.40
CA SER A 113 9.85 6.28 5.60
C SER A 113 8.60 7.00 5.07
N LEU A 114 8.52 8.31 5.33
CA LEU A 114 7.41 9.16 4.90
C LEU A 114 7.34 9.24 3.38
N SER A 115 8.47 9.56 2.74
CA SER A 115 8.57 9.64 1.28
C SER A 115 8.31 8.28 0.61
N SER A 116 8.77 7.17 1.20
CA SER A 116 8.50 5.81 0.68
C SER A 116 7.02 5.42 0.76
N ILE A 117 6.36 5.67 1.89
CA ILE A 117 4.93 5.39 2.05
C ILE A 117 4.09 6.28 1.14
N PHE A 118 4.48 7.56 1.01
CA PHE A 118 3.89 8.50 0.07
C PHE A 118 3.99 8.02 -1.38
N LEU A 119 5.15 7.51 -1.78
CA LEU A 119 5.35 6.92 -3.11
C LEU A 119 4.45 5.70 -3.37
N ILE A 120 4.31 4.80 -2.39
CA ILE A 120 3.41 3.64 -2.49
C ILE A 120 1.96 4.09 -2.65
N TYR A 121 1.54 5.10 -1.88
CA TYR A 121 0.20 5.67 -1.98
C TYR A 121 -0.08 6.25 -3.38
N LEU A 122 0.86 7.03 -3.92
CA LEU A 122 0.77 7.58 -5.28
C LEU A 122 0.73 6.48 -6.35
N GLN A 123 1.51 5.42 -6.18
CA GLN A 123 1.53 4.28 -7.10
C GLN A 123 0.16 3.62 -7.22
N TYR A 124 -0.54 3.40 -6.10
CA TYR A 124 -1.89 2.83 -6.12
C TYR A 124 -2.90 3.80 -6.74
N GLY A 125 -2.84 5.09 -6.40
CA GLY A 125 -3.70 6.11 -6.97
C GLY A 125 -3.57 6.20 -8.49
N PHE A 126 -2.35 6.26 -9.01
CA PHE A 126 -2.11 6.29 -10.46
C PHE A 126 -2.49 4.99 -11.15
N THR A 127 -2.33 3.84 -10.50
CA THR A 127 -2.80 2.57 -11.05
C THR A 127 -4.33 2.60 -11.24
N SER A 128 -5.08 3.09 -10.25
CA SER A 128 -6.53 3.26 -10.37
C SER A 128 -6.92 4.29 -11.43
N CYS A 129 -6.23 5.42 -11.53
CA CYS A 129 -6.46 6.39 -12.61
C CYS A 129 -6.22 5.77 -14.01
N ILE A 130 -5.14 5.00 -14.19
CA ILE A 130 -4.82 4.35 -15.47
C ILE A 130 -5.90 3.33 -15.84
N ILE A 131 -6.41 2.55 -14.89
CA ILE A 131 -7.44 1.54 -15.15
C ILE A 131 -8.76 2.19 -15.57
N ASP A 132 -9.12 3.32 -14.95
CA ASP A 132 -10.38 4.01 -15.23
C ASP A 132 -10.36 4.69 -16.61
N TYR A 133 -9.28 5.40 -16.94
CA TYR A 133 -9.19 6.16 -18.18
C TYR A 133 -8.67 5.36 -19.38
N ILE A 134 -7.86 4.33 -19.18
CA ILE A 134 -7.25 3.53 -20.25
C ILE A 134 -7.76 2.08 -20.17
N PRO A 135 -8.91 1.78 -20.79
CA PRO A 135 -9.51 0.45 -20.72
C PRO A 135 -8.65 -0.58 -21.44
N LYS A 136 -8.38 -1.69 -20.75
CA LYS A 136 -7.56 -2.81 -21.24
C LYS A 136 -8.13 -3.47 -22.50
N GLU A 137 -9.45 -3.44 -22.65
CA GLU A 137 -10.18 -4.10 -23.75
C GLU A 137 -9.97 -3.39 -25.10
N LYS A 138 -9.90 -2.05 -25.09
CA LYS A 138 -9.78 -1.25 -26.31
C LYS A 138 -8.33 -0.93 -26.67
N TYR A 139 -7.50 -0.60 -25.68
CA TYR A 139 -6.13 -0.13 -25.90
C TYR A 139 -5.07 -0.90 -25.08
N PRO A 140 -4.88 -2.21 -25.32
CA PRO A 140 -4.00 -3.04 -24.51
C PRO A 140 -2.51 -2.67 -24.61
N ARG A 141 -2.06 -2.11 -25.75
CA ARG A 141 -0.66 -1.71 -25.97
C ARG A 141 -0.27 -0.50 -25.09
N TRP A 142 -1.07 0.55 -25.15
CA TRP A 142 -0.85 1.78 -24.38
C TRP A 142 -1.09 1.57 -22.88
N HIS A 143 -2.07 0.75 -22.52
CA HIS A 143 -2.32 0.38 -21.12
C HIS A 143 -1.09 -0.28 -20.49
N LYS A 144 -0.48 -1.26 -21.17
CA LYS A 144 0.75 -1.91 -20.67
C LYS A 144 1.94 -0.96 -20.62
N LEU A 145 2.11 -0.12 -21.63
CA LEU A 145 3.18 0.88 -21.66
C LEU A 145 3.05 1.85 -20.49
N ALA A 146 1.84 2.38 -20.23
CA ALA A 146 1.58 3.28 -19.11
C ALA A 146 1.88 2.62 -17.76
N LEU A 147 1.52 1.35 -17.56
CA LEU A 147 1.85 0.61 -16.35
C LEU A 147 3.36 0.39 -16.19
N TYR A 148 4.08 0.06 -17.27
CA TYR A 148 5.54 -0.09 -17.20
C TYR A 148 6.24 1.24 -16.92
N CYS A 149 5.81 2.33 -17.56
CA CYS A 149 6.31 3.67 -17.26
C CYS A 149 6.02 4.05 -15.81
N LEU A 150 4.84 3.73 -15.30
CA LEU A 150 4.48 3.98 -13.91
C LEU A 150 5.43 3.23 -12.97
N TYR A 151 5.62 1.92 -13.15
CA TYR A 151 6.57 1.15 -12.33
C TYR A 151 8.03 1.61 -12.48
N GLY A 152 8.46 1.97 -13.69
CA GLY A 152 9.78 2.53 -13.94
C GLY A 152 9.98 3.87 -13.21
N GLY A 153 8.96 4.73 -13.24
CA GLY A 153 8.94 5.99 -12.49
C GLY A 153 9.00 5.78 -10.98
N SER A 154 8.27 4.80 -10.42
CA SER A 154 8.35 4.48 -8.99
C SER A 154 9.74 4.00 -8.59
N MET A 155 10.37 3.14 -9.38
CA MET A 155 11.72 2.66 -9.10
C MET A 155 12.75 3.79 -9.16
N LEU A 156 12.63 4.67 -10.16
CA LEU A 156 13.50 5.84 -10.28
C LEU A 156 13.28 6.83 -9.12
N SER A 157 12.03 7.08 -8.73
CA SER A 157 11.70 7.93 -7.59
C SER A 157 12.22 7.34 -6.28
N LEU A 158 12.14 6.03 -6.09
CA LEU A 158 12.66 5.36 -4.91
C LEU A 158 14.19 5.51 -4.82
N TYR A 159 14.89 5.38 -5.96
CA TYR A 159 16.32 5.67 -6.03
C TYR A 159 16.62 7.16 -5.73
N GLY A 160 15.78 8.08 -6.23
CA GLY A 160 15.89 9.51 -5.92
C GLY A 160 15.75 9.81 -4.43
N ILE A 161 14.80 9.14 -3.75
CA ILE A 161 14.65 9.24 -2.29
C ILE A 161 15.93 8.76 -1.59
N TYR A 162 16.48 7.61 -2.00
CA TYR A 162 17.73 7.10 -1.43
C TYR A 162 18.90 8.08 -1.58
N GLU A 163 19.07 8.67 -2.76
CA GLU A 163 20.10 9.68 -3.02
C GLU A 163 19.89 10.97 -2.22
N LEU A 164 18.64 11.42 -2.05
CA LEU A 164 18.30 12.59 -1.23
C LEU A 164 18.63 12.39 0.25
N GLU A 165 18.39 11.20 0.79
CA GLU A 165 18.64 10.91 2.21
C GLU A 165 20.12 10.63 2.50
N THR A 166 20.88 10.13 1.52
CA THR A 166 22.29 9.77 1.71
C THR A 166 23.26 10.90 1.38
N LYS A 167 23.01 11.67 0.32
CA LYS A 167 23.90 12.75 -0.13
C LYS A 167 23.41 14.14 0.23
N ASN A 168 22.12 14.30 0.52
CA ASN A 168 21.52 15.58 0.87
C ASN A 168 20.87 15.53 2.28
N ASN A 169 20.13 16.58 2.62
CA ASN A 169 19.49 16.76 3.92
C ASN A 169 18.07 16.16 4.04
N GLY A 170 17.67 15.29 3.10
CA GLY A 170 16.35 14.65 3.09
C GLY A 170 15.29 15.33 2.22
N PHE A 171 14.18 14.62 2.01
CA PHE A 171 13.08 15.07 1.16
C PHE A 171 12.33 16.30 1.70
N VAL A 172 12.03 16.35 2.99
CA VAL A 172 11.30 17.47 3.59
C VAL A 172 12.16 18.73 3.68
N ASP A 173 13.49 18.61 3.85
CA ASP A 173 14.38 19.77 3.77
C ASP A 173 14.38 20.38 2.35
N LEU A 174 14.33 19.53 1.31
CA LEU A 174 14.16 19.99 -0.07
C LEU A 174 12.83 20.74 -0.26
N VAL A 175 11.73 20.24 0.31
CA VAL A 175 10.44 20.93 0.26
C VAL A 175 10.49 22.28 1.00
N LYS A 176 11.14 22.35 2.17
CA LYS A 176 11.34 23.60 2.92
C LYS A 176 12.14 24.63 2.13
N LYS A 177 13.24 24.20 1.50
CA LYS A 177 14.09 25.05 0.65
C LYS A 177 13.34 25.55 -0.59
N LEU A 178 12.47 24.73 -1.17
CA LEU A 178 11.66 25.13 -2.33
C LEU A 178 10.60 26.17 -1.96
N TRP A 179 10.07 26.11 -0.73
CA TRP A 179 9.08 27.07 -0.24
C TRP A 179 9.72 28.40 0.22
N ASN A 180 10.94 28.35 0.73
CA ASN A 180 11.68 29.53 1.17
C ASN A 180 12.45 30.14 0.00
N GLU A 181 11.85 31.11 -0.66
CA GLU A 181 12.44 31.95 -1.70
C GLU A 181 13.61 32.74 -1.11
N ASN A 182 14.84 32.22 -1.22
CA ASN A 182 16.04 32.95 -0.82
C ASN A 182 16.30 34.08 -1.82
N ASP A 183 15.56 35.18 -1.71
CA ASP A 183 15.75 36.42 -2.49
C ASP A 183 16.96 37.26 -2.03
N ASP A 184 17.73 36.79 -1.06
CA ASP A 184 18.78 37.56 -0.38
C ASP A 184 20.04 37.84 -1.23
N HIS A 185 20.07 37.44 -2.50
CA HIS A 185 21.22 37.62 -3.40
C HIS A 185 20.90 38.20 -4.79
N LEU A 186 19.68 38.69 -5.04
CA LEU A 186 19.34 39.42 -6.27
C LEU A 186 19.51 40.94 -6.10
N TYR A 187 20.76 41.37 -5.88
CA TYR A 187 21.19 42.78 -5.93
C TYR A 187 21.24 43.34 -7.38
N ILE A 188 20.32 42.96 -8.27
CA ILE A 188 20.37 43.33 -9.70
C ILE A 188 19.53 44.57 -10.06
N PHE A 189 18.67 45.07 -9.16
CA PHE A 189 17.86 46.28 -9.44
C PHE A 189 17.90 47.37 -8.34
N GLY A 190 18.87 47.33 -7.43
CA GLY A 190 19.13 48.42 -6.48
C GLY A 190 20.05 49.48 -7.07
N ARG A 191 19.47 50.56 -7.61
CA ARG A 191 20.19 51.78 -8.01
C ARG A 191 20.54 52.59 -6.74
N ASN A 192 21.81 53.00 -6.63
CA ASN A 192 22.38 53.86 -5.57
C ASN A 192 21.47 55.00 -5.12
#